data_AF-A0A4R5D927-F1
#
_entry.id   AF-A0A4R5D927-F1
#
_cell.length_a   1.000
_cell.length_b   1.000
_cell.length_c   1.000
_cell.angle_alpha   90.00
_cell.angle_beta   90.00
_cell.angle_gamma   90.00
#
_symmetry.space_group_name_H-M   'P 1'
#
loop_
_entity.id
_entity.type
_entity.pdbx_description
1 polymer ?
#
loop_
_entity_poly.entity_id
_entity_poly.type
_entity_poly.pdbx_seq_one_letter_code
_entity_poly.pdbx_strand_id
1 'polypeptide(L)'
;MSADNSRGGGYFARLEDGNFTHRLIQQFSNVKDLEVFINAHRIVLDETFSSGTPPEFRLRYRFGAETPLNGRQIDPREFYGKVNNEYLGLLARQEADLEIRASLARGYNVTDDNNPFTKMI
;
A
#
# COMPACT_ATOMS: atom_id res chain seq x y z
N MET A 1 -9.52 -20.90 -2.32
CA MET A 1 -8.88 -19.57 -2.47
C MET A 1 -9.83 -18.50 -1.95
N SER A 2 -9.55 -17.93 -0.78
CA SER A 2 -10.28 -16.77 -0.25
C SER A 2 -9.51 -15.49 -0.59
N ALA A 3 -10.22 -14.39 -0.83
CA ALA A 3 -9.60 -13.09 -0.95
C ALA A 3 -9.68 -12.38 0.40
N ASP A 4 -8.55 -11.97 0.94
CA ASP A 4 -8.48 -11.26 2.21
C ASP A 4 -8.69 -9.77 1.96
N ASN A 5 -9.86 -9.30 2.37
CA ASN A 5 -10.24 -7.91 2.28
C ASN A 5 -10.06 -7.24 3.64
N SER A 6 -9.30 -6.15 3.67
CA SER A 6 -9.15 -5.29 4.83
C SER A 6 -9.64 -3.88 4.51
N ARG A 7 -10.26 -3.26 5.51
CA ARG A 7 -10.69 -1.87 5.47
C ARG A 7 -10.11 -1.18 6.69
N GLY A 8 -9.71 0.07 6.54
CA GLY A 8 -9.22 0.88 7.64
C GLY A 8 -9.55 2.34 7.43
N GLY A 9 -9.59 3.07 8.53
CA GLY A 9 -9.72 4.51 8.55
C GLY A 9 -8.79 5.09 9.62
N GLY A 10 -8.38 6.33 9.42
CA GLY A 10 -7.53 7.06 10.35
C GLY A 10 -7.87 8.54 10.31
N TYR A 11 -7.63 9.21 11.44
CA TYR A 11 -7.71 10.65 11.55
C TYR A 11 -6.43 11.16 12.20
N PHE A 12 -5.87 12.22 11.64
CA PHE A 12 -4.67 12.87 12.15
C PHE A 12 -4.94 14.36 12.30
N ALA A 13 -4.58 14.92 13.45
CA ALA A 13 -4.66 16.34 13.72
C ALA A 13 -3.27 16.86 14.12
N ARG A 14 -2.90 18.03 13.62
CA ARG A 14 -1.64 18.70 13.93
C ARG A 14 -1.88 20.19 14.13
N LEU A 15 -1.27 20.75 15.18
CA LEU A 15 -1.19 22.19 15.42
C LEU A 15 0.28 22.60 15.32
N GLU A 16 0.61 23.50 14.40
CA GLU A 16 1.97 23.95 14.12
C GLU A 16 1.96 25.45 13.77
N ASP A 17 2.70 26.27 14.51
CA ASP A 17 2.75 27.73 14.33
C ASP A 17 1.38 28.43 14.22
N GLY A 18 0.41 27.95 15.01
CA GLY A 18 -0.98 28.46 14.99
C GLY A 18 -1.84 27.94 13.83
N ASN A 19 -1.28 27.13 12.93
CA ASN A 19 -2.02 26.46 11.88
C ASN A 19 -2.53 25.11 12.35
N PHE A 20 -3.81 24.86 12.13
CA PHE A 20 -4.44 23.59 12.48
C PHE A 20 -4.73 22.78 11.21
N THR A 21 -4.14 21.60 11.14
CA THR A 21 -4.25 20.68 10.03
C THR A 21 -4.97 19.41 10.46
N HIS A 22 -5.92 18.98 9.65
CA HIS A 22 -6.69 17.76 9.80
C HIS A 22 -6.48 16.87 8.59
N ARG A 23 -6.30 15.58 8.82
CA ARG A 23 -6.18 14.59 7.76
C ARG A 23 -7.11 13.43 8.01
N LEU A 24 -7.96 13.13 7.04
CA LEU A 24 -8.81 11.96 7.04
C LEU A 24 -8.21 10.94 6.08
N ILE A 25 -7.96 9.73 6.57
CA ILE A 25 -7.33 8.66 5.80
C ILE A 25 -8.31 7.50 5.72
N GLN A 26 -8.57 7.01 4.53
CA GLN A 26 -9.36 5.81 4.27
C GLN A 26 -8.52 4.84 3.46
N GLN A 27 -8.56 3.56 3.82
CA GLN A 27 -7.80 2.53 3.14
C GLN A 27 -8.64 1.28 2.89
N PHE A 28 -8.42 0.69 1.72
CA PHE A 28 -8.93 -0.62 1.35
C PHE A 28 -7.77 -1.44 0.80
N SER A 29 -7.59 -2.66 1.30
CA SER A 29 -6.63 -3.61 0.74
C SER A 29 -7.32 -4.93 0.41
N ASN A 30 -6.99 -5.49 -0.74
CA ASN A 30 -7.39 -6.80 -1.19
C ASN A 30 -6.13 -7.61 -1.47
N VAL A 31 -5.97 -8.73 -0.78
CA VAL A 31 -4.87 -9.66 -1.02
C VAL A 31 -5.47 -11.00 -1.43
N LYS A 32 -4.94 -11.56 -2.52
CA LYS A 32 -5.37 -12.87 -3.02
C LYS A 32 -4.14 -13.75 -3.22
N ASP A 33 -4.11 -14.83 -2.45
CA ASP A 33 -3.17 -15.91 -2.65
C ASP A 33 -3.71 -16.85 -3.74
N LEU A 34 -3.11 -16.79 -4.93
CA LEU A 34 -3.26 -17.79 -5.97
C LEU A 34 -2.07 -18.74 -5.84
N GLU A 35 -2.25 -20.01 -6.22
CA GLU A 35 -1.24 -21.06 -6.08
C GLU A 35 0.18 -20.53 -6.34
N VAL A 36 0.48 -20.03 -7.54
CA VAL A 36 1.85 -19.62 -7.91
C VAL A 36 2.17 -18.12 -7.72
N PHE A 37 1.37 -17.36 -6.96
CA PHE A 37 0.74 -16.11 -7.39
C PHE A 37 0.13 -15.24 -6.28
N ILE A 38 0.87 -14.47 -5.48
CA ILE A 38 0.24 -13.52 -4.53
C ILE A 38 -0.02 -12.16 -5.19
N ASN A 39 -1.29 -11.76 -5.23
CA ASN A 39 -1.74 -10.45 -5.70
C ASN A 39 -2.11 -9.58 -4.52
N ALA A 40 -1.64 -8.34 -4.49
CA ALA A 40 -2.04 -7.36 -3.50
C ALA A 40 -2.45 -6.05 -4.18
N HIS A 41 -3.66 -5.60 -3.89
CA HIS A 41 -4.16 -4.28 -4.27
C HIS A 41 -4.39 -3.47 -3.00
N ARG A 42 -3.95 -2.21 -2.99
CA ARG A 42 -4.26 -1.27 -1.92
C ARG A 42 -4.61 0.09 -2.49
N ILE A 43 -5.74 0.62 -2.05
CA ILE A 43 -6.21 1.96 -2.37
C ILE A 43 -6.25 2.75 -1.06
N VAL A 44 -5.66 3.94 -1.06
CA VAL A 44 -5.69 4.87 0.07
C VAL A 44 -6.14 6.23 -0.44
N LEU A 45 -7.16 6.79 0.21
CA LEU A 45 -7.61 8.17 0.04
C LEU A 45 -7.22 8.96 1.30
N ASP A 46 -6.59 10.11 1.10
CA ASP A 46 -6.13 11.00 2.16
C ASP A 46 -6.57 12.43 1.83
N GLU A 47 -7.38 13.01 2.71
CA GLU A 47 -7.94 14.35 2.57
C GLU A 47 -7.32 15.24 3.65
N THR A 48 -6.58 16.25 3.24
CA THR A 48 -5.90 17.19 4.13
C THR A 48 -6.58 18.55 4.12
N PHE A 49 -6.93 19.06 5.29
CA PHE A 49 -7.52 20.37 5.50
C PHE A 49 -6.60 21.16 6.44
N SER A 50 -6.11 22.32 6.02
CA SER A 50 -5.31 23.19 6.88
C SER A 50 -5.92 24.60 6.90
N SER A 51 -5.79 25.27 8.04
CA SER A 51 -6.18 26.68 8.16
C SER A 51 -5.39 27.53 7.15
N GLY A 52 -6.10 28.23 6.27
CA GLY A 52 -5.49 29.17 5.33
C GLY A 52 -4.99 28.58 4.01
N THR A 53 -5.06 27.26 3.80
CA THR A 53 -4.77 26.63 2.51
C THR A 53 -6.01 25.92 1.96
N PRO A 54 -6.14 25.82 0.62
CA PRO A 54 -7.16 24.95 0.04
C PRO A 54 -6.96 23.49 0.46
N PRO A 55 -8.03 22.68 0.50
CA PRO A 55 -7.91 21.25 0.76
C PRO A 55 -7.03 20.55 -0.27
N GLU A 56 -6.31 19.53 0.19
CA GLU A 56 -5.50 18.65 -0.64
C GLU A 56 -6.07 17.24 -0.61
N PHE A 57 -6.20 16.64 -1.79
CA PHE A 57 -6.69 15.28 -1.97
C PHE A 57 -5.56 14.42 -2.52
N ARG A 58 -5.30 13.31 -1.85
CA ARG A 58 -4.27 12.36 -2.28
C ARG A 58 -4.88 10.98 -2.44
N LEU A 59 -4.76 10.45 -3.65
CA LEU A 59 -5.15 9.09 -4.00
C LEU A 59 -3.90 8.27 -4.26
N ARG A 60 -3.71 7.20 -3.49
CA ARG A 60 -2.64 6.24 -3.71
C ARG A 60 -3.21 4.88 -4.09
N TYR A 61 -2.84 4.38 -5.25
CA TYR A 61 -3.06 3.00 -5.64
C TYR A 61 -1.73 2.25 -5.66
N ARG A 62 -1.69 1.09 -4.99
CA ARG A 62 -0.55 0.16 -5.02
C ARG A 62 -1.00 -1.19 -5.54
N PHE A 63 -0.26 -1.69 -6.51
CA PHE A 63 -0.29 -3.08 -6.94
C PHE A 63 1.02 -3.76 -6.54
N GLY A 64 0.90 -4.92 -5.91
CA GLY A 64 2.00 -5.79 -5.53
C GLY A 64 1.79 -7.20 -6.07
N ALA A 65 2.87 -7.79 -6.57
CA ALA A 65 2.90 -9.16 -7.06
C ALA A 65 4.11 -9.89 -6.49
N GLU A 66 3.88 -11.06 -5.89
CA GLU A 66 4.95 -11.95 -5.41
C GLU A 66 4.81 -13.33 -6.02
N THR A 67 5.91 -13.89 -6.53
CA THR A 67 5.95 -15.23 -7.14
C THR A 67 7.14 -16.03 -6.61
N PRO A 68 6.95 -17.29 -6.19
CA PRO A 68 8.06 -18.18 -5.84
C PRO A 68 8.93 -18.43 -7.08
N LEU A 69 10.24 -18.55 -6.90
CA LEU A 69 11.13 -18.87 -8.01
C LEU A 69 11.24 -20.39 -8.26
N ASN A 70 10.78 -21.20 -7.30
CA ASN A 70 10.80 -22.66 -7.31
C ASN A 70 9.49 -23.18 -6.68
N GLY A 71 8.78 -24.05 -7.38
CA GLY A 71 7.60 -24.71 -6.82
C GLY A 71 6.30 -23.93 -7.01
N ARG A 72 5.35 -24.13 -6.08
CA ARG A 72 3.95 -23.72 -6.23
C ARG A 72 3.42 -22.84 -5.12
N GLN A 73 4.28 -22.36 -4.23
CA GLN A 73 3.99 -21.40 -3.16
C GLN A 73 5.34 -20.88 -2.67
N ILE A 74 5.36 -19.72 -1.99
CA ILE A 74 6.60 -19.20 -1.39
C ILE A 74 6.92 -20.04 -0.16
N ASP A 75 7.77 -21.05 -0.32
CA ASP A 75 8.15 -21.97 0.74
C ASP A 75 9.21 -21.36 1.67
N PRO A 76 9.35 -21.86 2.92
CA PRO A 76 10.51 -21.56 3.75
C PRO A 76 11.82 -21.83 3.01
N ARG A 77 12.80 -20.94 3.22
CA ARG A 77 14.16 -21.04 2.67
C ARG A 77 14.23 -20.95 1.14
N GLU A 78 13.27 -20.28 0.54
CA GLU A 78 13.16 -20.12 -0.91
C GLU A 78 13.34 -18.65 -1.35
N PHE A 79 13.83 -18.46 -2.57
CA PHE A 79 13.82 -17.15 -3.22
C PHE A 79 12.48 -16.88 -3.87
N TYR A 80 12.03 -15.63 -3.82
CA TYR A 80 10.83 -15.18 -4.52
C TYR A 80 11.10 -13.85 -5.24
N GLY A 81 10.40 -13.64 -6.34
CA GLY A 81 10.36 -12.36 -7.04
C GLY A 81 9.25 -11.47 -6.48
N LYS A 82 9.49 -10.17 -6.42
CA LYS A 82 8.49 -9.17 -6.05
C LYS A 82 8.48 -8.00 -7.03
N VAL A 83 7.30 -7.65 -7.50
CA VAL A 83 7.05 -6.47 -8.33
C VAL A 83 6.08 -5.57 -7.58
N ASN A 84 6.36 -4.28 -7.50
CA ASN A 84 5.36 -3.31 -7.04
C ASN A 84 5.25 -2.14 -8.01
N ASN A 85 4.03 -1.66 -8.17
CA ASN A 85 3.72 -0.47 -8.92
C ASN A 85 2.83 0.43 -8.06
N GLU A 86 3.18 1.71 -7.97
CA GLU A 86 2.44 2.72 -7.21
C GLU A 86 2.09 3.89 -8.12
N TYR A 87 0.83 4.32 -8.02
CA TYR A 87 0.33 5.56 -8.57
C TYR A 87 -0.09 6.46 -7.42
N LEU A 88 0.49 7.64 -7.37
CA LEU A 88 0.20 8.65 -6.36
C LEU A 88 -0.28 9.91 -7.05
N GLY A 89 -1.59 10.15 -7.00
CA GLY A 89 -2.19 11.40 -7.44
C GLY A 89 -2.30 12.36 -6.26
N LEU A 90 -1.87 13.59 -6.46
CA LEU A 90 -2.11 14.73 -5.57
C LEU A 90 -2.91 15.77 -6.33
N LEU A 91 -4.01 16.22 -5.73
CA LEU A 91 -4.84 17.29 -6.26
C LEU A 91 -5.01 18.36 -5.17
N ALA A 92 -4.49 19.55 -5.46
CA ALA A 92 -4.72 20.78 -4.73
C ALA A 92 -5.37 21.81 -5.68
N ARG A 93 -5.90 22.91 -5.14
CA ARG A 93 -6.74 23.87 -5.90
C ARG A 93 -6.16 24.31 -7.26
N GLN A 94 -4.85 24.50 -7.36
CA GLN A 94 -4.20 24.95 -8.59
C GLN A 94 -3.06 24.04 -9.05
N GLU A 95 -2.85 22.92 -8.35
CA GLU A 95 -1.72 22.03 -8.56
C GLU A 95 -2.23 20.60 -8.62
N ALA A 96 -1.93 19.91 -9.71
CA ALA A 96 -2.16 18.49 -9.85
C ALA A 96 -0.82 17.84 -10.14
N ASP A 97 -0.51 16.79 -9.37
CA ASP A 97 0.71 16.01 -9.56
C ASP A 97 0.36 14.52 -9.64
N LEU A 98 1.08 13.81 -10.48
CA LEU A 98 0.94 12.37 -10.65
C LEU A 98 2.32 11.75 -10.66
N GLU A 99 2.60 11.00 -9.61
CA GLU A 99 3.83 10.25 -9.49
C GLU A 99 3.56 8.75 -9.75
N ILE A 100 4.40 8.15 -10.59
CA ILE A 100 4.36 6.72 -10.92
C ILE A 100 5.69 6.10 -10.50
N ARG A 101 5.62 5.06 -9.67
CA ARG A 101 6.80 4.33 -9.18
C ARG A 101 6.67 2.85 -9.54
N ALA A 102 7.77 2.26 -10.00
CA ALA A 102 7.88 0.83 -10.22
C ALA A 102 9.10 0.30 -9.46
N SER A 103 8.98 -0.89 -8.88
CA SER A 103 10.08 -1.58 -8.21
C SER A 103 10.07 -3.05 -8.56
N LEU A 104 11.26 -3.60 -8.72
CA LEU A 104 11.53 -5.02 -8.91
C LEU A 104 12.53 -5.44 -7.85
N ALA A 105 12.22 -6.52 -7.13
CA ALA A 105 13.05 -7.03 -6.06
C ALA A 105 13.07 -8.56 -6.09
N ARG A 106 14.13 -9.12 -5.49
CA ARG A 106 14.23 -10.54 -5.17
C ARG A 106 14.38 -10.67 -3.67
N GLY A 107 13.47 -11.39 -3.03
CA GLY A 107 13.50 -11.69 -1.60
C GLY A 107 13.94 -13.13 -1.34
N TYR A 108 14.29 -13.41 -0.09
CA TYR A 108 14.59 -14.75 0.41
C TYR A 108 13.79 -14.96 1.70
N ASN A 109 12.95 -16.01 1.73
CA ASN A 109 12.14 -16.32 2.90
C ASN A 109 13.00 -17.09 3.92
N VAL A 110 13.41 -16.43 5.00
CA VAL A 110 14.32 -17.03 6.02
C VAL A 110 13.56 -17.92 7.02
N THR A 111 12.25 -17.75 7.15
CA THR A 111 11.49 -18.30 8.28
C THR A 111 10.85 -19.66 7.93
N ASP A 112 10.98 -20.64 8.82
CA ASP A 112 10.21 -21.91 8.81
C ASP A 112 8.79 -21.74 9.40
N ASP A 113 8.44 -20.52 9.82
CA ASP A 113 7.23 -20.23 10.58
C ASP A 113 6.09 -19.83 9.64
N ASN A 114 5.06 -20.67 9.62
CA ASN A 114 3.87 -20.58 8.77
C ASN A 114 2.89 -19.47 9.21
N ASN A 115 3.38 -18.34 9.73
CA ASN A 115 2.54 -17.27 10.24
C ASN A 115 2.22 -16.24 9.13
N PRO A 116 0.97 -16.19 8.62
CA PRO A 116 0.61 -15.34 7.48
C PRO A 116 0.64 -13.83 7.80
N PHE A 117 0.79 -13.42 9.06
CA PHE A 117 0.68 -12.02 9.48
C PHE A 117 1.95 -11.17 9.35
N THR A 118 3.10 -11.77 8.99
CA THR A 118 4.38 -11.04 8.86
C THR A 118 4.58 -10.38 7.48
N LYS A 119 3.68 -10.61 6.51
CA LYS A 119 3.85 -10.14 5.12
C LYS A 119 3.47 -8.67 4.86
N MET A 120 3.22 -7.86 5.90
CA MET A 120 2.68 -6.51 5.74
C MET A 120 3.48 -5.42 6.49
N ILE A 121 4.80 -5.39 6.29
CA ILE A 121 5.64 -4.19 6.48
C ILE A 121 6.39 -3.92 5.18
#